data_AF-A0A0B2UPU1-F1
#
_entry.id   AF-A0A0B2UPU1-F1
#
_cell.length_a   1.000
_cell.length_b   1.000
_cell.length_c   1.000
_cell.angle_alpha   90.00
_cell.angle_beta   90.00
_cell.angle_gamma   90.00
#
_symmetry.space_group_name_H-M   'P 1'
#
loop_
_entity.id
_entity.type
_entity.pdbx_description
1 polymer ?
#
loop_
_entity_poly.entity_id
_entity_poly.type
_entity_poly.pdbx_seq_one_letter_code
_entity_poly.pdbx_strand_id
1 'polypeptide(L)'
;MYRAYIAQNKPSIALSEINASSAPPALVAVRRFAEYMANPANRSKIVEEVEAEFNGDIPNDDTVFLMSAIIYMREQNIDNALRLLHQSDSLECRAATVQCLLKLDRVDLAAKEVKKMQEIDEDSTVTQLALAWLNTALGKDKLKDAFYIYQEMIDKYGASPLLLVAQASCLIQQQKYEEAEKLLLDAQQRDPNYAEALINLVVVSQYLGKAPEVTNRYINQLKEGHPDHPWTIDYTAKEKVFDRLAVESTA
;
A
#
# COMPACT_ATOMS: atom_id res chain seq x y z
N MET A 1 4.17 11.88 14.16
CA MET A 1 3.33 12.99 13.67
C MET A 1 3.56 13.28 12.18
N TYR A 2 4.79 13.58 11.74
CA TYR A 2 5.09 13.87 10.32
C TYR A 2 4.72 12.75 9.33
N ARG A 3 4.97 11.48 9.67
CA ARG A 3 4.54 10.31 8.87
C ARG A 3 3.03 10.31 8.60
N ALA A 4 2.22 10.75 9.57
CA ALA A 4 0.76 10.84 9.41
C ALA A 4 0.35 11.96 8.43
N TYR A 5 1.05 13.10 8.45
CA TYR A 5 0.81 14.16 7.46
C TYR A 5 1.18 13.72 6.04
N ILE A 6 2.27 12.96 5.88
CA ILE A 6 2.64 12.37 4.58
C ILE A 6 1.55 11.39 4.12
N ALA A 7 1.02 10.55 5.02
CA ALA A 7 -0.08 9.63 4.70
C ALA A 7 -1.39 10.35 4.30
N GLN A 8 -1.62 11.57 4.79
CA GLN A 8 -2.76 12.42 4.39
C GLN A 8 -2.52 13.20 3.09
N ASN A 9 -1.48 12.83 2.31
CA ASN A 9 -1.06 13.53 1.11
C ASN A 9 -0.72 15.03 1.35
N LYS A 10 -0.18 15.34 2.54
CA LYS A 10 0.30 16.68 2.92
C LYS A 10 1.80 16.67 3.22
N PRO A 11 2.66 16.31 2.24
CA PRO A 11 4.11 16.26 2.45
C PRO A 11 4.72 17.65 2.71
N SER A 12 4.07 18.73 2.29
CA SER A 12 4.55 20.11 2.46
C SER A 12 4.82 20.50 3.91
N ILE A 13 4.02 20.00 4.87
CA ILE A 13 4.21 20.29 6.31
C ILE A 13 5.52 19.67 6.81
N ALA A 14 5.81 18.42 6.43
CA ALA A 14 7.06 17.77 6.79
C ALA A 14 8.27 18.48 6.14
N LEU A 15 8.10 18.99 4.91
CA LEU A 15 9.12 19.73 4.18
C LEU A 15 9.34 21.17 4.70
N SER A 16 8.37 21.79 5.38
CA SER A 16 8.56 23.12 5.98
C SER A 16 9.16 23.05 7.37
N GLU A 17 8.80 22.04 8.16
CA GLU A 17 9.15 21.99 9.59
C GLU A 17 10.46 21.23 9.87
N ILE A 18 10.83 20.26 9.04
CA ILE A 18 12.04 19.45 9.28
C ILE A 18 13.25 20.08 8.57
N ASN A 19 14.22 20.60 9.31
CA ASN A 19 15.45 21.12 8.70
C ASN A 19 16.42 19.99 8.31
N ALA A 20 16.83 19.93 7.04
CA ALA A 20 17.68 18.85 6.52
C ALA A 20 19.07 18.77 7.17
N SER A 21 19.64 19.90 7.61
CA SER A 21 21.00 19.96 8.13
C SER A 21 21.12 19.82 9.65
N SER A 22 20.02 19.99 10.40
CA SER A 22 20.04 20.05 11.87
C SER A 22 19.11 19.04 12.54
N ALA A 23 18.31 18.31 11.77
CA ALA A 23 17.38 17.34 12.32
C ALA A 23 18.08 16.00 12.62
N PRO A 24 17.59 15.24 13.61
CA PRO A 24 18.00 13.85 13.83
C PRO A 24 17.84 12.98 12.57
N PRO A 25 18.67 11.94 12.38
CA PRO A 25 18.62 11.06 11.21
C PRO A 25 17.22 10.51 10.88
N ALA A 26 16.45 10.12 11.91
CA ALA A 26 15.07 9.66 11.74
C ALA A 26 14.16 10.71 11.07
N LEU A 27 14.28 11.98 11.45
CA LEU A 27 13.48 13.07 10.86
C LEU A 27 13.97 13.42 9.46
N VAL A 28 15.27 13.37 9.21
CA VAL A 28 15.83 13.55 7.86
C VAL A 28 15.30 12.49 6.90
N ALA A 29 15.24 11.22 7.33
CA ALA A 29 14.66 10.14 6.53
C ALA A 29 13.16 10.35 6.23
N VAL A 30 12.38 10.83 7.22
CA VAL A 30 10.97 11.19 7.02
C VAL A 30 10.82 12.37 6.06
N ARG A 31 11.68 13.39 6.15
CA ARG A 31 11.71 14.51 5.20
C ARG A 31 12.03 14.05 3.79
N ARG A 32 13.03 13.17 3.62
CA ARG A 32 13.38 12.60 2.31
C ARG A 32 12.22 11.84 1.70
N PHE A 33 11.52 11.02 2.49
CA PHE A 33 10.31 10.36 2.03
C PHE A 33 9.21 11.35 1.64
N ALA A 34 9.05 12.45 2.38
CA ALA A 34 8.12 13.52 2.00
C ALA A 34 8.51 14.17 0.66
N GLU A 35 9.79 14.39 0.39
CA GLU A 35 10.29 14.94 -0.87
C GLU A 35 10.03 13.98 -2.04
N TYR A 36 10.27 12.68 -1.83
CA TYR A 36 9.97 11.63 -2.80
C TYR A 36 8.48 11.59 -3.19
N MET A 37 7.60 11.78 -2.20
CA MET A 37 6.15 11.83 -2.41
C MET A 37 5.70 13.13 -3.10
N ALA A 38 6.32 14.26 -2.78
CA ALA A 38 5.94 15.57 -3.30
C ALA A 38 6.43 15.83 -4.74
N ASN A 39 7.64 15.36 -5.09
CA ASN A 39 8.32 15.74 -6.33
C ASN A 39 8.66 14.51 -7.18
N PRO A 40 7.80 14.11 -8.13
CA PRO A 40 8.07 12.99 -9.05
C PRO A 40 9.38 13.12 -9.83
N ALA A 41 9.77 14.35 -10.20
CA ALA A 41 11.00 14.61 -10.94
C ALA A 41 12.29 14.31 -10.14
N ASN A 42 12.23 14.36 -8.81
CA ASN A 42 13.40 14.13 -7.95
C ASN A 42 13.52 12.67 -7.49
N ARG A 43 12.58 11.78 -7.84
CA ARG A 43 12.56 10.40 -7.35
C ARG A 43 13.86 9.66 -7.63
N SER A 44 14.34 9.69 -8.87
CA SER A 44 15.60 9.00 -9.25
C SER A 44 16.80 9.48 -8.43
N LYS A 45 16.94 10.80 -8.25
CA LYS A 45 18.01 11.37 -7.44
C LYS A 45 17.92 10.94 -5.97
N ILE A 46 16.70 10.92 -5.41
CA ILE A 46 16.48 10.50 -4.02
C ILE A 46 16.83 9.02 -3.84
N VAL A 47 16.53 8.17 -4.83
CA VAL A 47 16.89 6.75 -4.80
C VAL A 47 18.41 6.58 -4.85
N GLU A 48 19.12 7.33 -5.69
CA GLU A 48 20.59 7.33 -5.71
C GLU A 48 21.19 7.79 -4.37
N GLU A 49 20.61 8.79 -3.72
CA GLU A 49 21.04 9.23 -2.38
C GLU A 49 20.81 8.14 -1.32
N VAL A 50 19.67 7.44 -1.36
CA VAL A 50 19.37 6.31 -0.46
C VAL A 50 20.32 5.13 -0.73
N GLU A 51 20.69 4.89 -1.98
CA GLU A 51 21.64 3.83 -2.35
C GLU A 51 23.07 4.19 -1.92
N ALA A 52 23.48 5.45 -2.04
CA ALA A 52 24.75 5.94 -1.54
C ALA A 52 24.86 5.80 -0.01
N GLU A 53 23.79 6.12 0.72
CA GLU A 53 23.74 5.90 2.17
C GLU A 53 23.73 4.41 2.53
N PHE A 54 23.02 3.58 1.76
CA PHE A 54 22.99 2.13 1.97
C PHE A 54 24.36 1.48 1.83
N ASN A 55 25.15 1.93 0.85
CA ASN A 55 26.52 1.47 0.64
C ASN A 55 27.54 2.13 1.58
N GLY A 56 27.12 3.17 2.31
CA GLY A 56 27.90 3.88 3.32
C GLY A 56 27.60 3.39 4.73
N ASP A 57 27.78 4.29 5.70
CA ASP A 57 27.46 4.03 7.11
C ASP A 57 26.02 4.52 7.39
N ILE A 58 25.06 3.59 7.37
CA ILE A 58 23.66 3.92 7.65
C ILE A 58 23.50 4.15 9.15
N PRO A 59 22.91 5.28 9.57
CA PRO A 59 22.55 5.47 10.98
C PRO A 59 21.68 4.31 11.47
N ASN A 60 22.10 3.65 12.56
CA ASN A 60 21.36 2.53 13.15
C ASN A 60 20.08 3.02 13.85
N ASP A 61 19.06 3.31 13.06
CA ASP A 61 17.75 3.81 13.48
C ASP A 61 16.64 3.14 12.67
N ASP A 62 15.68 2.52 13.37
CA ASP A 62 14.57 1.79 12.76
C ASP A 62 13.75 2.65 11.79
N THR A 63 13.61 3.96 12.07
CA THR A 63 12.87 4.87 11.20
C THR A 63 13.61 5.11 9.89
N VAL A 64 14.94 5.18 9.94
CA VAL A 64 15.78 5.35 8.74
C VAL A 64 15.66 4.12 7.84
N PHE A 65 15.75 2.91 8.42
CA PHE A 65 15.56 1.66 7.68
C PHE A 65 14.16 1.57 7.07
N LEU A 66 13.12 1.87 7.85
CA LEU A 66 11.73 1.79 7.38
C LEU A 66 11.43 2.78 6.25
N MET A 67 11.81 4.06 6.39
CA MET A 67 11.54 5.06 5.35
C MET A 67 12.30 4.73 4.06
N SER A 68 13.55 4.30 4.16
CA SER A 68 14.37 3.89 3.01
C SER A 68 13.80 2.65 2.32
N ALA A 69 13.35 1.65 3.10
CA ALA A 69 12.70 0.47 2.56
C ALA A 69 11.40 0.81 1.82
N ILE A 70 10.57 1.72 2.34
CA ILE A 70 9.33 2.14 1.67
C ILE A 70 9.63 2.83 0.33
N ILE A 71 10.71 3.62 0.23
CA ILE A 71 11.16 4.22 -1.04
C ILE A 71 11.49 3.11 -2.04
N TYR A 72 12.34 2.15 -1.66
CA TYR A 72 12.67 1.01 -2.53
C TYR A 72 11.45 0.16 -2.92
N MET A 73 10.50 -0.04 -2.00
CA MET A 73 9.25 -0.76 -2.28
C MET A 73 8.35 -0.06 -3.31
N ARG A 74 8.42 1.28 -3.39
CA ARG A 74 7.69 2.06 -4.40
C ARG A 74 8.38 2.04 -5.76
N GLU A 75 9.70 1.95 -5.77
CA GLU A 75 10.54 1.78 -6.98
C GLU A 75 10.64 0.31 -7.45
N GLN A 76 9.83 -0.58 -6.88
CA GLN A 76 9.81 -2.02 -7.17
C GLN A 76 11.13 -2.77 -6.89
N ASN A 77 12.08 -2.16 -6.18
CA ASN A 77 13.34 -2.79 -5.77
C ASN A 77 13.17 -3.50 -4.41
N ILE A 78 12.48 -4.63 -4.41
CA ILE A 78 12.12 -5.36 -3.19
C ILE A 78 13.35 -6.01 -2.53
N ASP A 79 14.36 -6.42 -3.31
CA ASP A 79 15.58 -7.05 -2.79
C ASP A 79 16.37 -6.11 -1.88
N ASN A 80 16.57 -4.85 -2.31
CA ASN A 80 17.27 -3.86 -1.49
C ASN A 80 16.44 -3.45 -0.26
N ALA A 81 15.11 -3.38 -0.39
CA ALA A 81 14.22 -3.14 0.74
C ALA A 81 14.38 -4.23 1.82
N LEU A 82 14.40 -5.51 1.44
CA LEU A 82 14.57 -6.63 2.37
C LEU A 82 15.92 -6.62 3.07
N ARG A 83 17.00 -6.26 2.35
CA ARG A 83 18.36 -6.17 2.94
C ARG A 83 18.43 -5.10 4.03
N LEU A 84 17.79 -3.95 3.81
CA LEU A 84 17.68 -2.88 4.81
C LEU A 84 16.86 -3.33 6.02
N LEU A 85 15.68 -3.90 5.77
CA LEU A 85 14.76 -4.29 6.83
C LEU A 85 15.33 -5.40 7.73
N HIS A 86 16.21 -6.25 7.20
CA HIS A 86 16.88 -7.29 8.00
C HIS A 86 17.83 -6.74 9.06
N GLN A 87 18.25 -5.48 8.96
CA GLN A 87 19.14 -4.84 9.93
C GLN A 87 18.41 -4.37 11.20
N SER A 88 17.08 -4.33 11.17
CA SER A 88 16.24 -3.88 12.29
C SER A 88 15.34 -5.00 12.80
N ASP A 89 15.20 -5.09 14.12
CA ASP A 89 14.31 -6.03 14.79
C ASP A 89 12.94 -5.44 15.17
N SER A 90 12.68 -4.17 14.81
CA SER A 90 11.43 -3.48 15.12
C SER A 90 10.19 -4.16 14.50
N LEU A 91 9.07 -4.14 15.23
CA LEU A 91 7.79 -4.67 14.73
C LEU A 91 7.36 -4.01 13.42
N GLU A 92 7.61 -2.70 13.24
CA GLU A 92 7.27 -2.01 11.99
C GLU A 92 8.14 -2.49 10.82
N CYS A 93 9.43 -2.73 11.04
CA CYS A 93 10.34 -3.26 10.02
C CYS A 93 10.00 -4.70 9.64
N ARG A 94 9.60 -5.52 10.62
CA ARG A 94 9.10 -6.88 10.39
C ARG A 94 7.78 -6.87 9.61
N ALA A 95 6.86 -5.97 9.91
CA ALA A 95 5.62 -5.80 9.13
C ALA A 95 5.91 -5.38 7.69
N ALA A 96 6.83 -4.45 7.47
CA ALA A 96 7.28 -4.06 6.12
C ALA A 96 7.95 -5.24 5.39
N THR A 97 8.67 -6.10 6.11
CA THR A 97 9.27 -7.34 5.58
C THR A 97 8.18 -8.30 5.12
N VAL A 98 7.13 -8.50 5.92
CA VAL A 98 5.95 -9.30 5.53
C VAL A 98 5.33 -8.75 4.25
N GLN A 99 5.14 -7.43 4.15
CA GLN A 99 4.61 -6.80 2.94
C GLN A 99 5.51 -7.03 1.71
N CYS A 100 6.84 -6.94 1.86
CA CYS A 100 7.80 -7.26 0.80
C CYS A 100 7.70 -8.73 0.36
N LEU A 101 7.68 -9.67 1.32
CA LEU A 101 7.60 -11.10 1.04
C LEU A 101 6.29 -11.49 0.35
N LEU A 102 5.17 -10.87 0.73
CA LEU A 102 3.88 -11.06 0.06
C LEU A 102 3.92 -10.52 -1.38
N LYS A 103 4.60 -9.40 -1.64
CA LYS A 103 4.81 -8.89 -3.01
C LYS A 103 5.69 -9.80 -3.88
N LEU A 104 6.55 -10.61 -3.28
CA LEU A 104 7.38 -11.61 -3.96
C LEU A 104 6.68 -12.97 -4.11
N ASP A 105 5.38 -13.06 -3.78
CA ASP A 105 4.62 -14.30 -3.72
C ASP A 105 5.22 -15.38 -2.78
N ARG A 106 6.06 -14.96 -1.82
CA ARG A 106 6.72 -15.82 -0.82
C ARG A 106 5.93 -15.86 0.49
N VAL A 107 4.69 -16.36 0.40
CA VAL A 107 3.77 -16.50 1.53
C VAL A 107 4.34 -17.40 2.64
N ASP A 108 5.17 -18.37 2.27
CA ASP A 108 5.86 -19.29 3.18
C ASP A 108 6.82 -18.56 4.14
N LEU A 109 7.57 -17.58 3.63
CA LEU A 109 8.48 -16.77 4.44
C LEU A 109 7.71 -15.71 5.23
N ALA A 110 6.68 -15.11 4.63
CA ALA A 110 5.81 -14.16 5.32
C ALA A 110 5.18 -14.78 6.57
N ALA A 111 4.73 -16.04 6.49
CA ALA A 111 4.20 -16.76 7.65
C ALA A 111 5.22 -16.99 8.76
N LYS A 112 6.51 -17.19 8.44
CA LYS A 112 7.57 -17.32 9.45
C LYS A 112 7.84 -15.98 10.15
N GLU A 113 7.83 -14.88 9.40
CA GLU A 113 8.03 -13.56 10.00
C GLU A 113 6.84 -13.13 10.87
N VAL A 114 5.59 -13.40 10.45
CA VAL A 114 4.41 -13.13 11.29
C VAL A 114 4.46 -13.92 12.59
N LYS A 115 4.89 -15.19 12.58
CA LYS A 115 5.06 -15.97 13.82
C LYS A 115 6.06 -15.33 14.79
N LYS A 116 7.20 -14.84 14.27
CA LYS A 116 8.16 -14.09 15.10
C LYS A 116 7.56 -12.81 15.66
N MET A 117 6.72 -12.11 14.89
CA MET A 117 6.01 -10.92 15.38
C MET A 117 5.03 -11.28 16.51
N GLN A 118 4.31 -12.40 16.38
CA GLN A 118 3.41 -12.89 17.42
C GLN A 118 4.14 -13.32 18.69
N GLU A 119 5.35 -13.89 18.57
CA GLU A 119 6.21 -14.22 19.73
C GLU A 119 6.68 -12.98 20.49
N ILE A 120 6.83 -11.84 19.81
CA ILE A 120 7.22 -10.56 20.42
C ILE A 120 6.01 -9.90 21.07
N ASP A 121 4.95 -9.69 20.30
CA ASP A 121 3.71 -9.04 20.75
C ASP A 121 2.55 -9.45 19.83
N GLU A 122 1.74 -10.39 20.29
CA GLU A 122 0.56 -10.90 19.58
C GLU A 122 -0.57 -9.86 19.50
N ASP A 123 -0.73 -9.02 20.52
CA ASP A 123 -1.84 -8.06 20.63
C ASP A 123 -1.53 -6.72 19.94
N SER A 124 -0.28 -6.51 19.51
CA SER A 124 0.11 -5.33 18.74
C SER A 124 -0.75 -5.17 17.49
N THR A 125 -1.22 -3.94 17.27
CA THR A 125 -1.98 -3.58 16.05
C THR A 125 -1.20 -3.87 14.78
N VAL A 126 0.13 -3.73 14.83
CA VAL A 126 1.03 -4.00 13.70
C VAL A 126 1.11 -5.49 13.40
N THR A 127 1.19 -6.34 14.44
CA THR A 127 1.16 -7.80 14.30
C THR A 127 -0.18 -8.29 13.76
N GLN A 128 -1.28 -7.77 14.29
CA GLN A 128 -2.63 -8.10 13.81
C GLN A 128 -2.83 -7.69 12.33
N LEU A 129 -2.33 -6.52 11.91
CA LEU A 129 -2.39 -6.10 10.51
C LEU A 129 -1.54 -7.02 9.60
N ALA A 130 -0.32 -7.37 10.03
CA ALA A 130 0.53 -8.28 9.27
C ALA A 130 -0.11 -9.68 9.15
N LEU A 131 -0.75 -10.16 10.21
CA LEU A 131 -1.53 -11.40 10.21
C LEU A 131 -2.73 -11.32 9.25
N ALA A 132 -3.45 -10.20 9.23
CA ALA A 132 -4.55 -9.99 8.30
C ALA A 132 -4.07 -10.03 6.83
N TRP A 133 -2.95 -9.38 6.50
CA TRP A 133 -2.36 -9.44 5.15
C TRP A 133 -1.96 -10.86 4.75
N LEU A 134 -1.32 -11.59 5.66
CA LEU A 134 -0.96 -13.00 5.43
C LEU A 134 -2.20 -13.86 5.19
N ASN A 135 -3.23 -13.70 6.01
CA ASN A 135 -4.48 -14.46 5.90
C ASN A 135 -5.24 -14.12 4.60
N THR A 136 -5.23 -12.85 4.18
CA THR A 136 -5.77 -12.44 2.88
C THR A 136 -5.00 -13.07 1.72
N ALA A 137 -3.67 -13.19 1.82
CA ALA A 137 -2.84 -13.83 0.78
C ALA A 137 -3.01 -15.36 0.74
N LEU A 138 -3.20 -16.02 1.89
CA LEU A 138 -3.47 -17.47 1.96
C LEU A 138 -4.83 -17.84 1.37
N GLY A 139 -5.81 -16.93 1.46
CA GLY A 139 -7.16 -17.13 0.94
C GLY A 139 -7.96 -18.23 1.65
N LYS A 140 -9.04 -18.68 1.01
CA LYS A 140 -9.92 -19.76 1.48
C LYS A 140 -10.46 -19.51 2.90
N ASP A 141 -10.30 -20.46 3.82
CA ASP A 141 -10.80 -20.40 5.19
C ASP A 141 -10.19 -19.24 5.99
N LYS A 142 -8.98 -18.79 5.63
CA LYS A 142 -8.27 -17.69 6.27
C LYS A 142 -8.84 -16.32 5.95
N LEU A 143 -9.69 -16.20 4.94
CA LEU A 143 -10.36 -14.93 4.62
C LEU A 143 -11.33 -14.49 5.71
N LYS A 144 -11.95 -15.44 6.43
CA LYS A 144 -12.81 -15.13 7.57
C LYS A 144 -11.99 -14.58 8.73
N ASP A 145 -10.85 -15.20 9.02
CA ASP A 145 -9.93 -14.73 10.05
C ASP A 145 -9.46 -13.29 9.75
N ALA A 146 -9.04 -13.02 8.51
CA ALA A 146 -8.66 -11.67 8.08
C ALA A 146 -9.81 -10.66 8.20
N PHE A 147 -11.03 -11.05 7.83
CA PHE A 147 -12.22 -10.20 7.93
C PHE A 147 -12.50 -9.79 9.39
N TYR A 148 -12.43 -10.74 10.33
CA TYR A 148 -12.68 -10.45 11.74
C TYR A 148 -11.60 -9.55 12.35
N ILE A 149 -10.34 -9.72 11.96
CA ILE A 149 -9.25 -8.83 12.39
C ILE A 149 -9.53 -7.39 11.93
N TYR A 150 -9.90 -7.19 10.67
CA TYR A 150 -10.26 -5.85 10.18
C TYR A 150 -11.50 -5.28 10.88
N GLN A 151 -12.53 -6.10 11.12
CA GLN A 151 -13.72 -5.68 11.86
C GLN A 151 -13.37 -5.22 13.28
N GLU A 152 -12.55 -5.97 14.00
CA GLU A 152 -12.12 -5.61 15.36
C GLU A 152 -11.34 -4.30 15.37
N MET A 153 -10.49 -4.06 14.37
CA MET A 153 -9.78 -2.78 14.23
C MET A 153 -10.73 -1.62 13.93
N ILE A 154 -11.75 -1.84 13.09
CA ILE A 154 -12.79 -0.86 12.80
C ILE A 154 -13.57 -0.53 14.08
N ASP A 155 -13.92 -1.53 14.88
CA ASP A 155 -14.69 -1.35 16.12
C ASP A 155 -13.86 -0.61 17.19
N LYS A 156 -12.54 -0.86 17.27
CA LYS A 156 -11.63 -0.23 18.24
C LYS A 156 -11.21 1.18 17.85
N TYR A 157 -10.88 1.41 16.59
CA TYR A 157 -10.21 2.65 16.13
C TYR A 157 -11.07 3.50 15.18
N GLY A 158 -12.24 2.99 14.78
CA GLY A 158 -13.12 3.61 13.82
C GLY A 158 -12.87 3.15 12.38
N ALA A 159 -13.92 3.23 11.56
CA ALA A 159 -13.86 2.86 10.15
C ALA A 159 -13.01 3.87 9.35
N SER A 160 -11.84 3.46 8.88
CA SER A 160 -11.06 4.24 7.91
C SER A 160 -11.31 3.69 6.49
N PRO A 161 -11.16 4.52 5.43
CA PRO A 161 -11.26 4.03 4.04
C PRO A 161 -10.34 2.83 3.79
N LEU A 162 -9.12 2.84 4.34
CA LEU A 162 -8.17 1.73 4.27
C LEU A 162 -8.75 0.43 4.85
N LEU A 163 -9.27 0.47 6.08
CA LEU A 163 -9.80 -0.72 6.75
C LEU A 163 -11.07 -1.24 6.06
N LEU A 164 -11.96 -0.33 5.61
CA LEU A 164 -13.17 -0.69 4.88
C LEU A 164 -12.84 -1.36 3.54
N VAL A 165 -11.86 -0.85 2.80
CA VAL A 165 -11.40 -1.45 1.53
C VAL A 165 -10.70 -2.78 1.75
N ALA A 166 -9.89 -2.91 2.80
CA ALA A 166 -9.25 -4.18 3.16
C ALA A 166 -10.29 -5.25 3.53
N GLN A 167 -11.29 -4.88 4.34
CA GLN A 167 -12.41 -5.73 4.71
C GLN A 167 -13.26 -6.12 3.48
N ALA A 168 -13.56 -5.17 2.60
CA ALA A 168 -14.25 -5.43 1.34
C ALA A 168 -13.46 -6.38 0.44
N SER A 169 -12.12 -6.26 0.41
CA SER A 169 -11.25 -7.17 -0.37
C SER A 169 -11.38 -8.62 0.11
N CYS A 170 -11.49 -8.85 1.43
CA CYS A 170 -11.77 -10.19 1.97
C CYS A 170 -13.14 -10.73 1.51
N LEU A 171 -14.16 -9.88 1.42
CA LEU A 171 -15.50 -10.26 0.94
C LEU A 171 -15.53 -10.54 -0.56
N ILE A 172 -14.83 -9.74 -1.36
CA ILE A 172 -14.67 -9.95 -2.81
C ILE A 172 -14.05 -11.32 -3.07
N GLN A 173 -12.99 -11.69 -2.34
CA GLN A 173 -12.36 -13.01 -2.48
C GLN A 173 -13.28 -14.16 -1.99
N GLN A 174 -14.21 -13.88 -1.08
CA GLN A 174 -15.26 -14.82 -0.66
C GLN A 174 -16.47 -14.86 -1.61
N GLN A 175 -16.44 -14.11 -2.72
CA GLN A 175 -17.53 -13.97 -3.69
C GLN A 175 -18.82 -13.35 -3.10
N LYS A 176 -18.70 -12.59 -2.02
CA LYS A 176 -19.80 -11.86 -1.37
C LYS A 176 -19.84 -10.42 -1.86
N TYR A 177 -20.17 -10.23 -3.13
CA TYR A 177 -20.03 -8.96 -3.82
C TYR A 177 -21.01 -7.89 -3.31
N GLU A 178 -22.23 -8.27 -2.91
CA GLU A 178 -23.24 -7.34 -2.40
C GLU A 178 -22.87 -6.74 -1.03
N GLU A 179 -22.24 -7.55 -0.17
CA GLU A 179 -21.73 -7.08 1.12
C GLU A 179 -20.49 -6.19 0.92
N ALA A 180 -19.60 -6.59 0.01
CA ALA A 180 -18.42 -5.81 -0.35
C ALA A 180 -18.79 -4.43 -0.89
N GLU A 181 -19.82 -4.34 -1.74
CA GLU A 181 -20.27 -3.06 -2.30
C GLU A 181 -20.64 -2.05 -1.21
N LYS A 182 -21.38 -2.49 -0.18
CA LYS A 182 -21.81 -1.61 0.92
C LYS A 182 -20.62 -0.99 1.65
N LEU A 183 -19.59 -1.79 1.93
CA LEU A 183 -18.37 -1.31 2.58
C LEU A 183 -17.58 -0.34 1.69
N LEU A 184 -17.52 -0.60 0.38
CA LEU A 184 -16.84 0.27 -0.57
C LEU A 184 -17.56 1.61 -0.74
N LEU A 185 -18.90 1.62 -0.72
CA LEU A 185 -19.69 2.85 -0.74
C LEU A 185 -19.52 3.67 0.55
N ASP A 186 -19.42 3.03 1.72
CA ASP A 186 -19.06 3.73 2.97
C ASP A 186 -17.64 4.32 2.90
N ALA A 187 -16.67 3.56 2.34
CA ALA A 187 -15.32 4.07 2.12
C ALA A 187 -15.32 5.31 1.20
N GLN A 188 -16.12 5.28 0.13
CA GLN A 188 -16.28 6.40 -0.80
C GLN A 188 -16.98 7.61 -0.17
N GLN A 189 -17.94 7.42 0.75
CA GLN A 189 -18.56 8.52 1.48
C GLN A 189 -17.57 9.24 2.39
N ARG A 190 -16.59 8.51 2.93
CA ARG A 190 -15.52 9.06 3.80
C ARG A 190 -14.43 9.76 2.99
N ASP A 191 -14.00 9.14 1.89
CA ASP A 191 -13.05 9.73 0.96
C ASP A 191 -13.47 9.43 -0.49
N PRO A 192 -14.12 10.39 -1.17
CA PRO A 192 -14.59 10.23 -2.54
C PRO A 192 -13.47 9.97 -3.55
N ASN A 193 -12.23 10.32 -3.21
CA ASN A 193 -11.05 10.20 -4.05
C ASN A 193 -10.15 9.04 -3.60
N TYR A 194 -10.63 8.09 -2.80
CA TYR A 194 -9.80 6.95 -2.43
C TYR A 194 -9.69 5.95 -3.59
N ALA A 195 -8.48 5.85 -4.18
CA ALA A 195 -8.24 5.10 -5.42
C ALA A 195 -8.59 3.61 -5.28
N GLU A 196 -8.21 2.99 -4.18
CA GLU A 196 -8.41 1.56 -3.94
C GLU A 196 -9.90 1.20 -3.78
N ALA A 197 -10.72 2.12 -3.25
CA ALA A 197 -12.17 1.94 -3.21
C ALA A 197 -12.78 1.95 -4.62
N LEU A 198 -12.37 2.89 -5.47
CA LEU A 198 -12.84 2.97 -6.86
C LEU A 198 -12.45 1.73 -7.67
N ILE A 199 -11.22 1.22 -7.49
CA ILE A 199 -10.73 0.01 -8.15
C ILE A 199 -11.59 -1.20 -7.74
N ASN A 200 -11.86 -1.36 -6.45
CA ASN A 200 -12.70 -2.47 -5.98
C ASN A 200 -14.17 -2.30 -6.42
N LEU A 201 -14.68 -1.07 -6.53
CA LEU A 201 -16.03 -0.80 -7.06
C LEU A 201 -16.16 -1.18 -8.55
N VAL A 202 -15.11 -0.98 -9.35
CA VAL A 202 -15.06 -1.47 -10.75
C VAL A 202 -15.27 -2.98 -10.80
N VAL A 203 -14.51 -3.73 -9.99
CA VAL A 203 -14.58 -5.19 -9.93
C VAL A 203 -15.95 -5.66 -9.44
N VAL A 204 -16.42 -5.14 -8.32
CA VAL A 204 -17.71 -5.52 -7.72
C VAL A 204 -18.87 -5.21 -8.66
N SER A 205 -18.86 -4.04 -9.32
CA SER A 205 -19.93 -3.66 -10.26
C SER A 205 -20.02 -4.61 -11.45
N GLN A 206 -18.87 -5.10 -11.96
CA GLN A 206 -18.84 -6.09 -13.03
C GLN A 206 -19.44 -7.43 -12.58
N TYR A 207 -19.06 -7.92 -11.40
CA TYR A 207 -19.60 -9.19 -10.86
C TYR A 207 -21.10 -9.12 -10.55
N LEU A 208 -21.60 -7.95 -10.14
CA LEU A 208 -23.03 -7.73 -9.91
C LEU A 208 -23.85 -7.49 -11.20
N GLY A 209 -23.21 -7.54 -12.37
CA GLY A 209 -23.89 -7.35 -13.65
C GLY A 209 -24.47 -5.94 -13.83
N LYS A 210 -23.86 -4.92 -13.22
CA LYS A 210 -24.29 -3.53 -13.38
C LYS A 210 -24.02 -3.03 -14.79
N ALA A 211 -24.75 -1.99 -15.17
CA ALA A 211 -24.61 -1.36 -16.47
C ALA A 211 -23.15 -0.87 -16.67
N PRO A 212 -22.56 -1.07 -17.86
CA PRO A 212 -21.14 -0.76 -18.13
C PRO A 212 -20.82 0.73 -17.92
N GLU A 213 -21.81 1.61 -18.00
CA GLU A 213 -21.69 3.04 -17.71
C GLU A 213 -21.25 3.31 -16.26
N VAL A 214 -21.68 2.47 -15.31
CA VAL A 214 -21.30 2.58 -13.90
C VAL A 214 -19.81 2.28 -13.73
N THR A 215 -19.34 1.19 -14.34
CA THR A 215 -17.93 0.81 -14.32
C THR A 215 -17.07 1.87 -15.02
N ASN A 216 -17.49 2.34 -16.20
CA ASN A 216 -16.80 3.38 -16.94
C ASN A 216 -16.69 4.70 -16.16
N ARG A 217 -17.71 5.06 -15.38
CA ARG A 217 -17.65 6.23 -14.51
C ARG A 217 -16.53 6.11 -13.48
N TYR A 218 -16.40 4.98 -12.80
CA TYR A 218 -15.33 4.77 -11.82
C TYR A 218 -13.94 4.75 -12.46
N ILE A 219 -13.81 4.14 -13.65
CA ILE A 219 -12.56 4.13 -14.42
C ILE A 219 -12.15 5.56 -14.81
N ASN A 220 -13.09 6.38 -15.30
CA ASN A 220 -12.80 7.76 -15.65
C ASN A 220 -12.41 8.59 -14.41
N GLN A 221 -13.09 8.38 -13.28
CA GLN A 221 -12.74 9.03 -12.02
C GLN A 221 -11.31 8.66 -11.56
N LEU A 222 -10.88 7.42 -11.77
CA LEU A 222 -9.50 6.99 -11.50
C LEU A 222 -8.49 7.62 -12.47
N LYS A 223 -8.82 7.69 -13.77
CA LYS A 223 -7.96 8.34 -14.78
C LYS A 223 -7.75 9.82 -14.50
N GLU A 224 -8.79 10.53 -14.09
CA GLU A 224 -8.73 11.96 -13.78
C GLU A 224 -8.12 12.25 -12.40
N GLY A 225 -8.52 11.50 -11.38
CA GLY A 225 -8.10 11.74 -9.99
C GLY A 225 -6.73 11.16 -9.63
N HIS A 226 -6.33 10.06 -10.28
CA HIS A 226 -5.12 9.29 -9.94
C HIS A 226 -4.36 8.82 -11.19
N PRO A 227 -3.84 9.75 -12.01
CA PRO A 227 -3.12 9.42 -13.25
C PRO A 227 -1.86 8.59 -13.00
N ASP A 228 -1.17 8.83 -11.88
CA ASP A 228 0.08 8.15 -11.52
C ASP A 228 -0.12 6.83 -10.77
N HIS A 229 -1.37 6.43 -10.50
CA HIS A 229 -1.63 5.19 -9.79
C HIS A 229 -1.28 3.97 -10.66
N PRO A 230 -0.61 2.93 -10.13
CA PRO A 230 -0.16 1.78 -10.92
C PRO A 230 -1.27 1.13 -11.76
N TRP A 231 -2.48 1.05 -11.20
CA TRP A 231 -3.65 0.54 -11.90
C TRP A 231 -4.02 1.39 -13.14
N THR A 232 -4.00 2.71 -13.03
CA THR A 232 -4.34 3.63 -14.13
C THR A 232 -3.31 3.56 -15.26
N ILE A 233 -2.03 3.50 -14.88
CA ILE A 233 -0.91 3.35 -15.83
C ILE A 233 -1.05 2.03 -16.60
N ASP A 234 -1.22 0.91 -15.90
CA ASP A 234 -1.38 -0.40 -16.54
C ASP A 234 -2.64 -0.45 -17.41
N TYR A 235 -3.78 0.05 -16.92
CA TYR A 235 -5.04 0.10 -17.68
C TYR A 235 -4.88 0.87 -19.00
N THR A 236 -4.28 2.06 -18.96
CA THR A 236 -4.03 2.90 -20.15
C THR A 236 -3.02 2.23 -21.09
N ALA A 237 -2.02 1.52 -20.56
CA ALA A 237 -1.09 0.76 -21.38
C ALA A 237 -1.79 -0.40 -22.09
N LYS A 238 -2.69 -1.12 -21.41
CA LYS A 238 -3.49 -2.20 -22.01
C LYS A 238 -4.46 -1.69 -23.08
N GLU A 239 -5.09 -0.53 -22.89
CA GLU A 239 -5.91 0.11 -23.93
C GLU A 239 -5.09 0.36 -25.20
N LYS A 240 -3.90 0.97 -25.08
CA LYS A 240 -3.02 1.22 -26.23
C LYS A 240 -2.57 -0.07 -26.93
N VAL A 241 -2.32 -1.13 -26.18
CA VAL A 241 -1.98 -2.45 -26.74
C VAL A 241 -3.17 -3.02 -27.51
N PHE A 242 -4.38 -2.92 -26.96
CA PHE A 242 -5.60 -3.39 -27.62
C PHE A 242 -5.85 -2.62 -28.93
N ASP A 243 -5.76 -1.29 -28.91
CA ASP A 243 -5.94 -0.45 -30.09
C ASP A 243 -4.94 -0.81 -31.19
N ARG A 244 -3.68 -1.02 -30.82
CA ARG A 244 -2.63 -1.46 -31.75
C ARG A 244 -2.97 -2.81 -32.39
N LEU A 245 -3.39 -3.79 -31.60
CA LEU A 245 -3.75 -5.13 -32.09
C LEU A 245 -5.01 -5.11 -32.97
N ALA A 246 -5.98 -4.24 -32.68
CA ALA A 246 -7.17 -4.07 -33.49
C ALA A 246 -6.83 -3.53 -34.89
N VAL A 247 -5.86 -2.62 -34.99
CA VAL A 247 -5.35 -2.12 -36.27
C VAL A 247 -4.55 -3.20 -37.02
N GLU A 248 -3.68 -3.94 -36.32
CA GLU A 248 -2.88 -5.03 -36.94
C GLU A 248 -3.75 -6.19 -37.46
N SER A 249 -4.90 -6.45 -36.84
CA SER A 249 -5.82 -7.53 -37.25
C SER A 249 -6.82 -7.15 -38.35
N THR A 250 -6.91 -5.86 -38.67
CA THR A 250 -7.74 -5.33 -39.76
C THR A 250 -6.95 -5.03 -41.04
N ALA A 251 -5.61 -5.15 -40.99
CA ALA A 251 -4.69 -5.06 -42.11
C ALA A 251 -4.38 -6.44 -42.72
#